data_AF-A0A3E0CR90-F1
#
_entry.id   AF-A0A3E0CR90-F1
#
_cell.length_a   1.000
_cell.length_b   1.000
_cell.length_c   1.000
_cell.angle_alpha   90.00
_cell.angle_beta   90.00
_cell.angle_gamma   90.00
#
_symmetry.space_group_name_H-M   'P 1'
#
loop_
_entity.id
_entity.type
_entity.pdbx_description
1 polymer ?
#
loop_
_entity_poly.entity_id
_entity_poly.type
_entity_poly.pdbx_seq_one_letter_code
_entity_poly.pdbx_strand_id
1 'polypeptide(L)'
;MQLTRKRAGLALVLVLASTAAFAKIDASCLKHLGGTGYDIACFDALTKEVMADTKTTYEEIRKTIPQGNENGNLLDAYMKAQDDAERFCRLEKETGTGWLPSPTPGHYNMWDSAYAECIYDQRKLQNKRLHAILNEHNVQ
;
A
#
# COMPACT_ATOMS: atom_id res chain seq x y z
N MET A 1 54.91 -13.28 8.74
CA MET A 1 53.93 -12.71 7.79
C MET A 1 52.55 -12.70 8.44
N GLN A 2 52.17 -11.60 9.10
CA GLN A 2 50.83 -11.37 9.65
C GLN A 2 50.16 -10.30 8.80
N LEU A 3 49.35 -10.70 7.81
CA LEU A 3 48.74 -9.72 6.89
C LEU A 3 47.40 -10.16 6.31
N THR A 4 46.49 -10.72 7.12
CA THR A 4 45.14 -11.06 6.63
C THR A 4 43.99 -10.80 7.61
N ARG A 5 44.24 -10.26 8.81
CA ARG A 5 43.20 -10.21 9.87
C ARG A 5 42.38 -8.92 9.96
N LYS A 6 42.64 -7.89 9.14
CA LYS A 6 42.03 -6.54 9.30
C LYS A 6 40.94 -6.17 8.29
N ARG A 7 40.58 -7.01 7.31
CA ARG A 7 39.61 -6.65 6.25
C ARG A 7 38.19 -7.21 6.45
N ALA A 8 37.99 -8.16 7.36
CA ALA A 8 36.67 -8.76 7.58
C ALA A 8 35.69 -7.88 8.37
N GLY A 9 36.19 -6.90 9.15
CA GLY A 9 35.34 -6.06 10.00
C GLY A 9 34.59 -4.95 9.24
N LEU A 10 35.12 -4.46 8.12
CA LEU A 10 34.53 -3.31 7.42
C LEU A 10 33.32 -3.67 6.56
N ALA A 11 33.27 -4.90 6.03
CA ALA A 11 32.17 -5.35 5.17
C ALA A 11 30.88 -5.60 5.96
N LEU A 12 30.98 -5.97 7.24
CA LEU A 12 29.81 -6.31 8.07
C LEU A 12 29.04 -5.06 8.56
N VAL A 13 29.70 -3.90 8.64
CA VAL A 13 29.08 -2.64 9.10
C VAL A 13 28.23 -1.98 8.00
N LEU A 14 28.55 -2.20 6.73
CA LEU A 14 27.80 -1.62 5.60
C LEU A 14 26.48 -2.33 5.30
N VAL A 15 26.31 -3.59 5.70
CA VAL A 15 25.08 -4.36 5.44
C VAL A 15 23.96 -3.99 6.44
N LEU A 16 24.29 -3.53 7.64
CA LEU A 16 23.32 -3.19 8.69
C LEU A 16 22.71 -1.78 8.57
N ALA A 17 23.21 -0.94 7.66
CA ALA A 17 22.74 0.43 7.47
C ALA A 17 21.71 0.59 6.33
N SER A 18 21.34 -0.50 5.64
CA SER A 18 20.30 -0.47 4.61
C SER A 18 18.91 -0.47 5.26
N THR A 19 18.62 0.55 6.06
CA THR A 19 17.23 0.97 6.25
C THR A 19 16.77 1.42 4.88
N ALA A 20 15.90 0.64 4.25
CA ALA A 20 15.24 1.03 3.02
C ALA A 20 14.40 2.27 3.36
N ALA A 21 14.98 3.44 3.19
CA ALA A 21 14.24 4.68 3.11
C ALA A 21 13.41 4.55 1.82
N PHE A 22 12.18 4.07 1.96
CA PHE A 22 11.20 4.19 0.89
C PHE A 22 11.02 5.69 0.67
N ALA A 23 11.62 6.19 -0.40
CA ALA A 23 11.33 7.55 -0.86
C ALA A 23 9.82 7.62 -1.05
N LYS A 24 9.17 8.59 -0.38
CA LYS A 24 7.75 8.86 -0.62
C LYS A 24 7.57 9.09 -2.12
N ILE A 25 6.63 8.36 -2.68
CA ILE A 25 6.34 8.40 -4.10
C ILE A 25 5.63 9.72 -4.35
N ASP A 26 6.21 10.52 -5.25
CA ASP A 26 5.63 11.78 -5.64
C ASP A 26 4.30 11.53 -6.35
N ALA A 27 3.22 11.95 -5.72
CA ALA A 27 1.87 11.90 -6.27
C ALA A 27 1.71 12.74 -7.55
N SER A 28 2.76 13.46 -8.01
CA SER A 28 2.79 14.12 -9.31
C SER A 28 2.50 13.20 -10.49
N CYS A 29 2.75 11.88 -10.38
CA CYS A 29 2.38 10.94 -11.45
C CYS A 29 0.87 10.93 -11.74
N LEU A 30 0.03 11.23 -10.75
CA LEU A 30 -1.43 11.38 -10.92
C LEU A 30 -1.82 12.58 -11.80
N LYS A 31 -0.90 13.52 -12.05
CA LYS A 31 -1.14 14.66 -12.96
C LYS A 31 -0.93 14.32 -14.43
N HIS A 32 -0.40 13.12 -14.71
CA HIS A 32 0.03 12.68 -16.04
C HIS A 32 -0.64 11.37 -16.46
N LEU A 33 -1.83 11.08 -15.93
CA LEU A 33 -2.62 9.91 -16.30
C LEU A 33 -3.07 10.00 -17.76
N GLY A 34 -2.96 8.88 -18.47
CA GLY A 34 -3.21 8.79 -19.91
C GLY A 34 -3.81 7.47 -20.36
N GLY A 35 -4.24 6.61 -19.43
CA GLY A 35 -4.83 5.30 -19.69
C GLY A 35 -3.81 4.25 -20.15
N THR A 36 -2.55 4.37 -19.75
CA THR A 36 -1.46 3.49 -20.20
C THR A 36 -0.92 2.63 -19.06
N GLY A 37 0.04 1.73 -19.36
CA GLY A 37 0.78 0.99 -18.31
C GLY A 37 1.50 1.88 -17.30
N TYR A 38 1.75 3.16 -17.63
CA TYR A 38 2.28 4.15 -16.69
C TYR A 38 1.28 4.43 -15.54
N ASP A 39 -0.01 4.55 -15.86
CA ASP A 39 -1.08 4.80 -14.88
C ASP A 39 -1.12 3.68 -13.84
N ILE A 40 -1.09 2.42 -14.29
CA ILE A 40 -1.05 1.24 -13.42
C ILE A 40 0.16 1.31 -12.50
N ALA A 41 1.35 1.58 -13.04
CA ALA A 41 2.57 1.68 -12.25
C ALA A 41 2.49 2.81 -11.21
N CYS A 42 1.91 3.96 -11.57
CA CYS A 42 1.70 5.09 -10.67
C CYS A 42 0.77 4.70 -9.51
N PHE A 43 -0.42 4.15 -9.81
CA PHE A 43 -1.38 3.73 -8.80
C PHE A 43 -0.86 2.60 -7.90
N ASP A 44 -0.19 1.59 -8.47
CA ASP A 44 0.40 0.49 -7.71
C ASP A 44 1.45 0.98 -6.71
N ALA A 45 2.30 1.91 -7.15
CA ALA A 45 3.37 2.43 -6.34
C ALA A 45 2.79 3.27 -5.18
N LEU A 46 1.85 4.17 -5.48
CA LEU A 46 1.17 4.98 -4.45
C LEU A 46 0.36 4.11 -3.48
N THR A 47 -0.30 3.05 -3.96
CA THR A 47 -1.02 2.09 -3.12
C THR A 47 -0.09 1.43 -2.11
N LYS A 48 1.12 1.03 -2.52
CA LYS A 48 2.10 0.42 -1.60
C LYS A 48 2.51 1.39 -0.48
N GLU A 49 2.73 2.66 -0.81
CA GLU A 49 3.04 3.68 0.21
C GLU A 49 1.86 3.87 1.18
N VAL A 50 0.66 4.03 0.65
CA VAL A 50 -0.56 4.17 1.46
C VAL A 50 -0.78 2.95 2.37
N MET A 51 -0.52 1.74 1.87
CA MET A 51 -0.66 0.51 2.65
C MET A 51 0.42 0.36 3.73
N ALA A 52 1.64 0.84 3.47
CA ALA A 52 2.69 0.88 4.49
C ALA A 52 2.28 1.80 5.65
N ASP A 53 1.80 3.00 5.35
CA ASP A 53 1.31 3.95 6.35
C ASP A 53 0.06 3.42 7.08
N THR A 54 -0.91 2.86 6.33
CA THR A 54 -2.12 2.21 6.89
C THR A 54 -1.76 1.15 7.93
N LYS A 55 -0.76 0.31 7.64
CA LYS A 55 -0.29 -0.72 8.56
C LYS A 55 0.27 -0.09 9.83
N THR A 56 1.13 0.92 9.69
CA THR A 56 1.70 1.64 10.84
C THR A 56 0.60 2.26 11.71
N THR A 57 -0.34 2.99 11.11
CA THR A 57 -1.46 3.62 11.84
C THR A 57 -2.37 2.59 12.51
N TYR A 58 -2.69 1.49 11.83
CA TYR A 58 -3.44 0.38 12.44
C TYR A 58 -2.73 -0.18 13.66
N GLU A 59 -1.42 -0.44 13.57
CA GLU A 59 -0.64 -0.97 14.70
C GLU A 59 -0.57 0.02 15.87
N GLU A 60 -0.53 1.33 15.60
CA GLU A 60 -0.58 2.37 16.61
C GLU A 60 -1.92 2.38 17.35
N ILE A 61 -3.05 2.40 16.62
CA ILE A 61 -4.39 2.32 17.22
C ILE A 61 -4.53 1.00 18.00
N ARG A 62 -4.11 -0.11 17.42
CA ARG A 62 -4.31 -1.43 18.04
C ARG A 62 -3.58 -1.57 19.37
N LYS A 63 -2.43 -0.90 19.54
CA LYS A 63 -1.64 -0.87 20.79
C LYS A 63 -2.33 -0.10 21.92
N THR A 64 -3.20 0.86 21.62
CA THR A 64 -3.94 1.61 22.66
C THR A 64 -5.14 0.84 23.19
N ILE A 65 -5.58 -0.20 22.47
CA ILE A 65 -6.78 -0.99 22.81
C ILE A 65 -6.39 -2.25 23.62
N PRO A 66 -6.93 -2.44 24.84
CA PRO A 66 -6.69 -3.64 25.65
C PRO A 66 -7.04 -4.94 24.93
N GLN A 67 -6.34 -6.03 25.24
CA GLN A 67 -6.67 -7.36 24.71
C GLN A 67 -8.07 -7.79 25.14
N GLY A 68 -8.83 -8.40 24.22
CA GLY A 68 -10.20 -8.83 24.44
C GLY A 68 -11.26 -7.71 24.37
N ASN A 69 -10.85 -6.46 24.18
CA ASN A 69 -11.80 -5.35 24.00
C ASN A 69 -12.50 -5.43 22.63
N GLU A 70 -13.82 -5.19 22.62
CA GLU A 70 -14.66 -5.27 21.41
C GLU A 70 -14.24 -4.28 20.32
N ASN A 71 -13.74 -3.09 20.69
CA ASN A 71 -13.23 -2.11 19.72
C ASN A 71 -12.02 -2.65 18.95
N GLY A 72 -11.21 -3.52 19.57
CA GLY A 72 -10.11 -4.20 18.90
C GLY A 72 -10.63 -5.16 17.84
N ASN A 73 -11.66 -5.96 18.18
CA ASN A 73 -12.29 -6.87 17.22
C ASN A 73 -12.96 -6.11 16.07
N LEU A 74 -13.58 -4.96 16.34
CA LEU A 74 -14.18 -4.11 15.31
C LEU A 74 -13.12 -3.50 14.38
N LEU A 75 -11.98 -3.07 14.92
CA LEU A 75 -10.87 -2.57 14.11
C LEU A 75 -10.31 -3.67 13.20
N ASP A 76 -10.09 -4.88 13.73
CA ASP A 76 -9.59 -6.03 12.97
C ASP A 76 -10.61 -6.43 11.88
N ALA A 77 -11.90 -6.44 12.21
CA ALA A 77 -12.98 -6.71 11.27
C ALA A 77 -13.09 -5.64 10.17
N TYR A 78 -12.86 -4.37 10.52
CA TYR A 78 -12.81 -3.28 9.54
C TYR A 78 -11.68 -3.49 8.53
N MET A 79 -10.47 -3.84 8.99
CA MET A 79 -9.34 -4.13 8.09
C MET A 79 -9.68 -5.27 7.14
N LYS A 80 -10.26 -6.36 7.66
CA LYS A 80 -10.71 -7.49 6.84
C LYS A 80 -11.77 -7.06 5.82
N ALA A 81 -12.74 -6.24 6.21
CA ALA A 81 -13.81 -5.80 5.31
C ALA A 81 -13.26 -4.95 4.14
N GLN A 82 -12.21 -4.16 4.38
CA GLN A 82 -11.53 -3.40 3.31
C GLN A 82 -10.80 -4.32 2.34
N ASP A 83 -10.15 -5.38 2.83
CA ASP A 83 -9.53 -6.39 1.96
C ASP A 83 -10.57 -7.15 1.14
N ASP A 84 -11.68 -7.54 1.76
CA ASP A 84 -12.78 -8.22 1.06
C ASP A 84 -13.44 -7.30 0.01
N ALA A 85 -13.40 -5.97 0.20
CA ALA A 85 -13.97 -5.00 -0.73
C ALA A 85 -13.18 -4.88 -2.06
N GLU A 86 -11.93 -5.33 -2.13
CA GLU A 86 -11.14 -5.37 -3.38
C GLU A 86 -11.84 -6.17 -4.49
N ARG A 87 -12.69 -7.13 -4.12
CA ARG A 87 -13.50 -7.89 -5.08
C ARG A 87 -14.39 -7.00 -5.95
N PHE A 88 -14.83 -5.84 -5.45
CA PHE A 88 -15.67 -4.93 -6.23
C PHE A 88 -14.86 -4.23 -7.32
N CYS A 89 -13.62 -3.83 -7.05
CA CYS A 89 -12.70 -3.34 -8.08
C CYS A 89 -12.42 -4.41 -9.15
N ARG A 90 -12.24 -5.66 -8.72
CA ARG A 90 -12.07 -6.80 -9.64
C ARG A 90 -13.30 -7.03 -10.51
N LEU A 91 -14.49 -6.99 -9.91
CA LEU A 91 -15.74 -7.16 -10.63
C LEU A 91 -15.91 -6.10 -11.73
N GLU A 92 -15.63 -4.83 -11.40
CA GLU A 92 -15.68 -3.74 -12.37
C GLU A 92 -14.74 -4.00 -13.56
N LYS A 93 -13.49 -4.38 -13.29
CA LYS A 93 -12.54 -4.80 -14.32
C LYS A 93 -13.10 -5.94 -15.18
N GLU A 94 -13.53 -7.03 -14.56
CA GLU A 94 -13.97 -8.24 -15.26
C GLU A 94 -15.20 -7.95 -16.15
N THR A 95 -16.15 -7.15 -15.66
CA THR A 95 -17.33 -6.72 -16.45
C THR A 95 -16.97 -5.88 -17.67
N GLY A 96 -15.90 -5.07 -17.58
CA GLY A 96 -15.42 -4.25 -18.67
C GLY A 96 -14.52 -5.00 -19.67
N THR A 97 -13.70 -5.94 -19.20
CA THR A 97 -12.71 -6.65 -20.03
C THR A 97 -13.32 -7.50 -21.14
N GLY A 98 -14.56 -7.99 -21.00
CA GLY A 98 -15.26 -8.73 -22.06
C GLY A 98 -15.53 -7.91 -23.33
N TRP A 99 -15.39 -6.59 -23.26
CA TRP A 99 -15.61 -5.65 -24.38
C TRP A 99 -14.32 -5.24 -25.10
N LEU A 100 -13.15 -5.62 -24.60
CA LEU A 100 -11.84 -5.25 -25.15
C LEU A 100 -10.96 -6.51 -25.35
N PRO A 101 -9.90 -6.44 -26.18
CA PRO A 101 -8.94 -7.52 -26.26
C PRO A 101 -8.39 -7.88 -24.87
N SER A 102 -8.27 -9.18 -24.59
CA SER A 102 -7.67 -9.66 -23.34
C SER A 102 -6.27 -9.07 -23.18
N PRO A 103 -5.92 -8.54 -22.00
CA PRO A 103 -4.59 -8.02 -21.77
C PRO A 103 -3.55 -9.12 -21.97
N THR A 104 -2.44 -8.76 -22.62
CA THR A 104 -1.28 -9.66 -22.79
C THR A 104 -0.11 -9.10 -21.97
N PRO A 105 0.93 -9.90 -21.67
CA PRO A 105 2.11 -9.37 -20.99
C PRO A 105 2.67 -8.15 -21.75
N GLY A 106 2.67 -6.98 -21.10
CA GLY A 106 3.10 -5.71 -21.70
C GLY A 106 2.01 -4.91 -22.44
N HIS A 107 0.79 -5.45 -22.58
CA HIS A 107 -0.34 -4.76 -23.17
C HIS A 107 -1.53 -4.77 -22.20
N TYR A 108 -1.73 -3.62 -21.56
CA TYR A 108 -2.84 -3.36 -20.67
C TYR A 108 -3.99 -2.73 -21.43
N ASN A 109 -5.22 -2.99 -21.00
CA ASN A 109 -6.39 -2.23 -21.44
C ASN A 109 -6.79 -1.20 -20.39
N MET A 110 -7.75 -0.32 -20.73
CA MET A 110 -8.20 0.74 -19.82
C MET A 110 -8.74 0.19 -18.48
N TRP A 111 -9.28 -1.04 -18.47
CA TRP A 111 -9.82 -1.68 -17.27
C TRP A 111 -8.74 -2.13 -16.29
N ASP A 112 -7.52 -2.40 -16.76
CA ASP A 112 -6.37 -2.61 -15.89
C ASP A 112 -6.00 -1.33 -15.13
N SER A 113 -6.08 -0.18 -15.81
CA SER A 113 -5.83 1.14 -15.18
C SER A 113 -6.94 1.51 -14.20
N ALA A 114 -8.21 1.33 -14.60
CA ALA A 114 -9.37 1.57 -13.73
C ALA A 114 -9.35 0.67 -12.48
N TYR A 115 -8.91 -0.59 -12.62
CA TYR A 115 -8.70 -1.48 -11.48
C TYR A 115 -7.64 -0.93 -10.52
N ALA A 116 -6.48 -0.53 -11.03
CA ALA A 116 -5.40 0.00 -10.20
C ALA A 116 -5.82 1.29 -9.47
N GLU A 117 -6.54 2.17 -10.16
CA GLU A 117 -7.14 3.38 -9.58
C GLU A 117 -8.14 3.04 -8.46
N CYS A 118 -9.07 2.12 -8.70
CA CYS A 118 -10.06 1.69 -7.71
C CYS A 118 -9.38 1.17 -6.44
N ILE A 119 -8.35 0.33 -6.58
CA ILE A 119 -7.59 -0.18 -5.44
C ILE A 119 -6.91 0.98 -4.69
N TYR A 120 -6.24 1.88 -5.40
CA TYR A 120 -5.57 3.03 -4.80
C TYR A 120 -6.55 3.89 -3.98
N ASP A 121 -7.70 4.24 -4.55
CA ASP A 121 -8.69 5.10 -3.89
C ASP A 121 -9.32 4.43 -2.65
N GLN A 122 -9.62 3.13 -2.73
CA GLN A 122 -10.11 2.37 -1.57
C GLN A 122 -9.08 2.37 -0.44
N ARG A 123 -7.80 2.07 -0.75
CA ARG A 123 -6.73 2.04 0.26
C ARG A 123 -6.46 3.43 0.84
N LYS A 124 -6.55 4.48 0.02
CA LYS A 124 -6.42 5.87 0.47
C LYS A 124 -7.56 6.27 1.41
N LEU A 125 -8.79 5.88 1.11
CA LEU A 125 -9.94 6.13 1.97
C LEU A 125 -9.80 5.37 3.30
N GLN A 126 -9.37 4.11 3.25
CA GLN A 126 -9.10 3.29 4.43
C GLN A 126 -8.06 3.97 5.34
N ASN A 127 -6.92 4.36 4.76
CA ASN A 127 -5.84 5.06 5.46
C ASN A 127 -6.33 6.34 6.14
N LYS A 128 -7.06 7.18 5.39
CA LYS A 128 -7.65 8.42 5.92
C LYS A 128 -8.55 8.16 7.12
N ARG A 129 -9.35 7.09 7.08
CA ARG A 129 -10.25 6.73 8.19
C ARG A 129 -9.47 6.28 9.43
N LEU A 130 -8.41 5.50 9.29
CA LEU A 130 -7.56 5.12 10.41
C LEU A 130 -6.89 6.34 11.05
N HIS A 131 -6.33 7.25 10.24
CA HIS A 131 -5.79 8.52 10.75
C HIS A 131 -6.83 9.34 11.50
N ALA A 132 -8.08 9.39 11.01
CA ALA A 132 -9.15 10.07 11.73
C ALA A 132 -9.41 9.42 13.11
N ILE A 133 -9.48 8.09 13.19
CA ILE A 133 -9.66 7.36 14.45
C ILE A 133 -8.51 7.65 15.42
N LEU A 134 -7.26 7.61 14.94
CA LEU A 134 -6.08 7.88 15.76
C LEU A 134 -6.08 9.32 16.29
N ASN A 135 -6.46 10.29 15.45
CA ASN A 135 -6.55 11.69 15.84
C ASN A 135 -7.68 11.95 16.85
N GLU A 136 -8.85 11.35 16.65
CA GLU A 136 -9.97 11.42 17.60
C GLU A 136 -9.58 10.87 18.99
N HIS A 137 -8.75 9.82 19.03
CA HIS A 137 -8.21 9.26 20.27
C HIS A 137 -7.19 10.19 20.96
N ASN A 138 -6.33 10.87 20.21
CA ASN A 138 -5.25 11.70 20.76
C ASN A 138 -5.71 13.07 21.31
N VAL A 139 -6.96 13.46 21.06
CA VAL A 139 -7.54 14.74 21.51
C VAL A 139 -8.31 14.57 22.83
N GLN A 140 -8.50 13.34 23.31
CA GLN A 140 -9.13 13.01 24.60
C GLN A 140 -8.09 12.89 25.72
#